data_AF-A0AAD7VFZ3-F1
#
_entry.id   AF-A0AAD7VFZ3-F1
#
_cell.length_a   1.000
_cell.length_b   1.000
_cell.length_c   1.000
_cell.angle_alpha   90.00
_cell.angle_beta   90.00
_cell.angle_gamma   90.00
#
_symmetry.space_group_name_H-M   'P 1'
#
loop_
_entity.id
_entity.type
_entity.pdbx_description
1 polymer ?
#
loop_
_entity_poly.entity_id
_entity_poly.type
_entity_poly.pdbx_seq_one_letter_code
_entity_poly.pdbx_strand_id
1 'polypeptide(L)'
;MWGAATDERRVYTNIANSQHKNFTLKPSQNTTIAGGWVAMEASSGNILWSTANPNDATSPAPVSVANGVLFAGSTYREGPIYAMNAKNGKILWSYDTGTTVYGGISVSNGCVYLGNGYKVTLGFVNRNYTAGTSLYAFCIS
;
A
#
# COMPACT_ATOMS: atom_id res chain seq x y z
N MET A 1 11.74 2.31 9.06
CA MET A 1 10.71 1.63 8.26
C MET A 1 9.48 1.49 9.15
N TRP A 2 8.45 2.30 8.92
CA TRP A 2 7.16 2.13 9.61
C TRP A 2 6.22 1.42 8.64
N GLY A 3 5.41 0.48 9.14
CA GLY A 3 4.32 -0.08 8.38
C GLY A 3 4.60 -1.30 7.50
N ALA A 4 5.56 -2.14 7.90
CA ALA A 4 5.70 -3.48 7.34
C ALA A 4 4.72 -4.46 8.01
N ALA A 5 4.25 -5.46 7.26
CA ALA A 5 3.49 -6.58 7.76
C ALA A 5 4.27 -7.89 7.55
N THR A 6 3.95 -8.95 8.29
CA THR A 6 4.63 -10.24 8.17
C THR A 6 3.65 -11.38 8.19
N ASP A 7 4.01 -12.47 7.52
CA ASP A 7 3.47 -13.81 7.81
C ASP A 7 4.63 -14.73 8.21
N GLU A 8 4.38 -16.03 8.38
CA GLU A 8 5.40 -17.01 8.78
C GLU A 8 6.64 -17.07 7.88
N ARG A 9 6.54 -16.62 6.62
CA ARG A 9 7.61 -16.77 5.61
C ARG A 9 8.03 -15.47 4.94
N ARG A 10 7.22 -14.42 4.99
CA ARG A 10 7.40 -13.21 4.19
C ARG A 10 7.29 -11.94 5.01
N VAL A 11 8.09 -10.96 4.61
CA VAL A 11 7.95 -9.56 5.01
C VAL A 11 7.31 -8.81 3.86
N TYR A 12 6.25 -8.07 4.15
CA TYR A 12 5.55 -7.19 3.22
C TYR A 12 5.80 -5.75 3.61
N THR A 13 6.13 -4.90 2.65
CA THR A 13 6.27 -3.47 2.91
C THR A 13 5.92 -2.66 1.67
N ASN A 14 5.68 -1.38 1.90
CA ASN A 14 5.51 -0.41 0.84
C ASN A 14 6.88 0.09 0.31
N ILE A 15 6.90 0.45 -0.97
CA ILE A 15 7.96 1.23 -1.62
C ILE A 15 7.39 2.63 -1.80
N ALA A 16 7.77 3.56 -0.93
CA ALA A 16 7.20 4.92 -0.98
C ALA A 16 7.54 5.64 -2.29
N ASN A 17 8.79 5.51 -2.74
CA ASN A 17 9.39 6.19 -3.90
C ASN A 17 9.09 7.69 -4.00
N SER A 18 9.21 8.44 -2.90
CA SER A 18 8.90 9.87 -2.85
C SER A 18 9.77 10.75 -3.76
N GLN A 19 10.87 10.21 -4.30
CA GLN A 19 11.76 10.88 -5.25
C GLN A 19 11.54 10.44 -6.70
N HIS A 20 10.54 9.59 -6.97
CA HIS A 20 10.23 9.08 -8.31
C HIS A 20 11.44 8.49 -9.04
N LYS A 21 12.29 7.75 -8.31
CA LYS A 21 13.45 7.08 -8.88
C LYS A 21 12.99 5.87 -9.67
N ASN A 22 13.63 5.61 -10.81
CA ASN A 22 13.47 4.38 -11.55
C ASN A 22 13.81 3.19 -10.65
N PHE A 23 12.89 2.24 -10.53
CA PHE A 23 13.18 0.93 -9.96
C PHE A 23 12.55 -0.17 -10.81
N THR A 24 13.26 -1.29 -10.90
CA THR A 24 12.82 -2.45 -11.66
C THR A 24 11.99 -3.34 -10.75
N LEU A 25 10.79 -3.70 -11.21
CA LEU A 25 9.93 -4.63 -10.52
C LEU A 25 10.56 -6.03 -10.49
N LYS A 26 9.97 -6.94 -9.72
CA LYS A 26 10.24 -8.36 -9.72
C LYS A 26 8.93 -9.13 -9.62
N PRO A 27 8.79 -10.31 -10.24
CA PRO A 27 9.77 -10.96 -11.11
C PRO A 27 9.81 -10.40 -12.54
N SER A 28 8.86 -9.53 -12.92
CA SER A 28 8.93 -8.82 -14.20
C SER A 28 10.19 -7.93 -14.25
N GLN A 29 10.64 -7.49 -15.42
CA GLN A 29 11.78 -6.57 -15.55
C GLN A 29 11.33 -5.17 -15.97
N ASN A 30 10.05 -4.85 -15.71
CA ASN A 30 9.49 -3.55 -16.03
C ASN A 30 10.00 -2.51 -15.03
N THR A 31 10.32 -1.33 -15.53
CA THR A 31 10.73 -0.19 -14.71
C THR A 31 9.54 0.73 -14.46
N THR A 32 9.44 1.27 -13.25
CA THR A 32 8.46 2.30 -12.88
C THR A 32 9.13 3.39 -12.04
N ILE A 33 8.50 4.58 -12.02
CA ILE A 33 8.82 5.70 -11.13
C ILE A 33 7.77 5.89 -10.03
N ALA A 34 6.75 5.03 -9.99
CA ALA A 34 5.69 5.07 -9.00
C ALA A 34 6.20 4.61 -7.61
N GLY A 35 5.37 4.78 -6.58
CA GLY A 35 5.48 3.92 -5.41
C GLY A 35 5.03 2.48 -5.73
N GLY A 36 4.99 1.64 -4.71
CA GLY A 36 4.48 0.28 -4.87
C GLY A 36 4.51 -0.51 -3.57
N TRP A 37 4.43 -1.82 -3.71
CA TRP A 37 4.46 -2.77 -2.61
C TRP A 37 5.31 -3.97 -2.98
N VAL A 38 5.92 -4.60 -1.98
CA VAL A 38 6.87 -5.69 -2.17
C VAL A 38 6.65 -6.75 -1.10
N ALA A 39 6.87 -8.01 -1.49
CA ALA A 39 7.11 -9.09 -0.55
C ALA A 39 8.53 -9.62 -0.69
N MET A 40 9.15 -9.88 0.44
CA MET A 40 10.48 -10.48 0.55
C MET A 40 10.40 -11.75 1.39
N GLU A 41 11.26 -12.71 1.11
CA GLU A 41 11.45 -13.86 1.99
C GLU A 41 12.06 -13.40 3.32
N ALA A 42 11.47 -13.80 4.45
CA ALA A 42 11.87 -13.32 5.76
C ALA A 42 13.29 -13.77 6.17
N SER A 43 13.73 -14.94 5.70
CA SER A 43 15.05 -15.51 6.03
C SER A 43 16.21 -14.89 5.25
N SER A 44 15.96 -14.38 4.05
CA SER A 44 17.00 -13.96 3.10
C SER A 44 16.89 -12.52 2.64
N GLY A 45 15.72 -11.90 2.76
CA GLY A 45 15.43 -10.58 2.17
C GLY A 45 15.25 -10.61 0.65
N ASN A 46 15.28 -11.79 0.01
CA ASN A 46 15.07 -11.90 -1.42
C ASN A 46 13.67 -11.42 -1.80
N ILE A 47 13.58 -10.50 -2.78
CA ILE A 47 12.29 -10.04 -3.30
C ILE A 47 11.61 -11.19 -4.04
N LEU A 48 10.41 -11.55 -3.58
CA LEU A 48 9.56 -12.57 -4.18
C LEU A 48 8.67 -11.97 -5.27
N TRP A 49 8.12 -10.79 -5.01
CA TRP A 49 7.34 -10.01 -5.96
C TRP A 49 7.30 -8.54 -5.55
N SER A 50 7.05 -7.67 -6.53
CA SER A 50 6.75 -6.26 -6.34
C SER A 50 5.67 -5.78 -7.30
N THR A 51 4.76 -4.95 -6.82
CA THR A 51 3.65 -4.37 -7.58
C THR A 51 3.75 -2.86 -7.54
N ALA A 52 3.85 -2.22 -8.71
CA ALA A 52 3.80 -0.76 -8.79
C ALA A 52 2.41 -0.24 -8.43
N ASN A 53 2.34 0.97 -7.89
CA ASN A 53 1.08 1.69 -7.75
C ASN A 53 0.48 1.93 -9.15
N PRO A 54 -0.72 1.40 -9.45
CA PRO A 54 -1.31 1.50 -10.79
C PRO A 54 -1.54 2.94 -11.30
N ASN A 55 -1.61 3.91 -10.39
CA ASN A 55 -1.90 5.30 -10.71
C ASN A 55 -0.65 6.20 -10.66
N ASP A 56 0.54 5.61 -10.77
CA ASP A 56 1.85 6.29 -10.74
C ASP A 56 2.10 7.18 -9.51
N ALA A 57 1.33 6.97 -8.44
CA ALA A 57 1.44 7.71 -7.20
C ALA A 57 2.45 7.07 -6.24
N THR A 58 2.88 7.85 -5.24
CA THR A 58 3.66 7.30 -4.13
C THR A 58 2.81 6.36 -3.27
N SER A 59 3.46 5.42 -2.59
CA SER A 59 2.80 4.48 -1.67
C SER A 59 3.50 4.51 -0.31
N PRO A 60 3.40 5.59 0.48
CA PRO A 60 4.05 5.70 1.79
C PRO A 60 3.27 5.03 2.93
N ALA A 61 1.99 4.70 2.70
CA ALA A 61 1.12 4.15 3.72
C ALA A 61 1.60 2.78 4.22
N PRO A 62 1.53 2.51 5.54
CA PRO A 62 1.68 1.17 6.10
C PRO A 62 0.77 0.14 5.43
N VAL A 63 1.28 -1.09 5.31
CA VAL A 63 0.50 -2.23 4.81
C VAL A 63 0.06 -3.14 5.95
N SER A 64 -1.03 -3.88 5.73
CA SER A 64 -1.50 -4.92 6.63
C SER A 64 -1.79 -6.21 5.86
N VAL A 65 -1.54 -7.36 6.46
CA VAL A 65 -1.81 -8.66 5.84
C VAL A 65 -2.77 -9.45 6.72
N ALA A 66 -3.75 -10.09 6.09
CA ALA A 66 -4.65 -11.04 6.76
C ALA A 66 -5.17 -12.05 5.74
N ASN A 67 -5.27 -13.32 6.15
CA ASN A 67 -5.84 -14.40 5.33
C ASN A 67 -5.26 -14.49 3.90
N GLY A 68 -3.95 -14.28 3.75
CA GLY A 68 -3.27 -14.31 2.45
C GLY A 68 -3.56 -13.11 1.54
N VAL A 69 -4.13 -12.03 2.07
CA VAL A 69 -4.39 -10.78 1.37
C VAL A 69 -3.62 -9.64 2.01
N LEU A 70 -2.86 -8.91 1.21
CA LEU A 70 -2.18 -7.67 1.59
C LEU A 70 -3.06 -6.47 1.25
N PHE A 71 -3.32 -5.63 2.23
CA PHE A 71 -4.08 -4.40 2.10
C PHE A 71 -3.13 -3.21 2.10
N ALA A 72 -3.33 -2.29 1.16
CA ALA A 72 -2.50 -1.11 1.02
C ALA A 72 -3.26 0.11 0.52
N GLY A 73 -2.81 1.29 0.94
CA GLY A 73 -3.32 2.58 0.49
C GLY A 73 -2.39 3.31 -0.47
N SER A 74 -2.97 4.19 -1.28
CA SER A 74 -2.27 5.05 -2.24
C SER A 74 -2.49 6.52 -1.92
N THR A 75 -1.48 7.34 -2.19
CA THR A 75 -1.62 8.80 -2.09
C THR A 75 -2.18 9.45 -3.35
N TYR A 76 -2.59 8.66 -4.34
CA TYR A 76 -3.31 9.18 -5.50
C TYR A 76 -4.55 9.95 -5.03
N ARG A 77 -5.00 10.94 -5.81
CA ARG A 77 -5.98 11.94 -5.35
C ARG A 77 -7.35 11.33 -5.03
N GLU A 78 -7.74 10.25 -5.70
CA GLU A 78 -8.92 9.42 -5.43
C GLU A 78 -8.75 8.48 -4.23
N GLY A 79 -7.53 8.36 -3.69
CA GLY A 79 -7.23 7.49 -2.55
C GLY A 79 -7.62 6.04 -2.75
N PRO A 80 -7.17 5.37 -3.82
CA PRO A 80 -7.44 3.96 -4.00
C PRO A 80 -6.80 3.17 -2.86
N ILE A 81 -7.58 2.25 -2.32
CA ILE A 81 -7.07 1.12 -1.55
C ILE A 81 -7.01 -0.12 -2.45
N TYR A 82 -6.07 -0.99 -2.17
CA TYR A 82 -5.86 -2.23 -2.90
C TYR A 82 -5.84 -3.40 -1.94
N ALA A 83 -6.52 -4.47 -2.31
CA ALA A 83 -6.29 -5.80 -1.78
C ALA A 83 -5.50 -6.61 -2.80
N MET A 84 -4.36 -7.15 -2.39
CA MET A 84 -3.46 -7.91 -3.23
C MET A 84 -3.30 -9.32 -2.68
N ASN A 85 -3.19 -10.30 -3.56
CA ASN A 85 -2.82 -11.64 -3.16
C ASN A 85 -1.39 -11.63 -2.60
N ALA A 86 -1.24 -12.00 -1.34
CA ALA A 86 0.04 -11.91 -0.63
C ALA A 86 1.11 -12.84 -1.22
N LYS A 87 0.73 -13.92 -1.92
CA LYS A 87 1.68 -14.86 -2.54
C LYS A 87 2.33 -14.30 -3.80
N ASN A 88 1.64 -13.47 -4.58
CA ASN A 88 2.11 -13.07 -5.92
C ASN A 88 1.94 -11.58 -6.26
N GLY A 89 1.39 -10.76 -5.36
CA GLY A 89 1.23 -9.32 -5.55
C GLY A 89 0.12 -8.92 -6.50
N LYS A 90 -0.67 -9.85 -7.04
CA LYS A 90 -1.78 -9.54 -7.95
C LYS A 90 -2.88 -8.79 -7.20
N ILE A 91 -3.30 -7.64 -7.73
CA ILE A 91 -4.47 -6.90 -7.23
C ILE A 91 -5.73 -7.76 -7.44
N LEU A 92 -6.42 -8.06 -6.34
CA LEU A 92 -7.67 -8.80 -6.29
C LEU A 92 -8.87 -7.86 -6.44
N TRP A 93 -8.81 -6.71 -5.77
CA TRP A 93 -9.80 -5.65 -5.90
C TRP A 93 -9.20 -4.30 -5.49
N SER A 94 -9.87 -3.22 -5.91
CA SER A 94 -9.55 -1.85 -5.50
C SER A 94 -10.83 -1.06 -5.23
N TYR A 95 -10.72 -0.04 -4.40
CA TYR A 95 -11.82 0.89 -4.12
C TYR A 95 -11.28 2.31 -3.93
N ASP A 96 -11.91 3.28 -4.58
CA ASP A 96 -11.55 4.69 -4.45
C ASP A 96 -12.26 5.31 -3.26
N THR A 97 -11.49 5.70 -2.24
CA THR A 97 -12.04 6.35 -1.04
C THR A 97 -12.37 7.83 -1.27
N GLY A 98 -12.06 8.36 -2.45
CA GLY A 98 -12.29 9.74 -2.86
C GLY A 98 -11.21 10.74 -2.41
N THR A 99 -10.30 10.36 -1.51
CA THR A 99 -9.22 11.25 -1.04
C THR A 99 -7.96 10.47 -0.62
N THR A 100 -6.78 11.07 -0.70
CA THR A 100 -5.47 10.48 -0.41
C THR A 100 -5.46 9.58 0.84
N VAL A 101 -4.94 8.36 0.69
CA VAL A 101 -4.67 7.43 1.79
C VAL A 101 -3.18 7.43 2.10
N TYR A 102 -2.83 8.02 3.25
CA TYR A 102 -1.47 8.06 3.80
C TYR A 102 -1.34 7.23 5.09
N GLY A 103 -2.45 7.05 5.81
CA GLY A 103 -2.51 6.27 7.05
C GLY A 103 -2.45 4.76 6.80
N GLY A 104 -2.14 4.03 7.86
CA GLY A 104 -2.15 2.56 7.83
C GLY A 104 -3.56 1.97 7.84
N ILE A 105 -3.63 0.68 7.50
CA ILE A 105 -4.87 -0.11 7.51
C ILE A 105 -4.83 -1.03 8.72
N SER A 106 -5.92 -1.13 9.48
CA SER A 106 -6.06 -2.10 10.58
C SER A 106 -7.00 -3.23 10.19
N VAL A 107 -6.76 -4.44 10.69
CA VAL A 107 -7.61 -5.60 10.45
C VAL A 107 -8.11 -6.14 11.78
N SER A 108 -9.42 -6.35 11.90
CA SER A 108 -10.04 -6.97 13.08
C SER A 108 -11.41 -7.54 12.73
N ASN A 109 -11.75 -8.69 13.33
CA ASN A 109 -13.08 -9.31 13.22
C ASN A 109 -13.64 -9.42 11.79
N GLY A 110 -12.81 -9.83 10.83
CA GLY A 110 -13.22 -9.97 9.43
C GLY A 110 -13.37 -8.66 8.64
N CYS A 111 -12.99 -7.53 9.24
CA CYS A 111 -13.04 -6.21 8.63
C CYS A 111 -11.66 -5.59 8.50
N VAL A 112 -11.49 -4.73 7.48
CA VAL A 112 -10.37 -3.80 7.36
C VAL A 112 -10.85 -2.37 7.57
N TYR A 113 -10.07 -1.57 8.30
CA TYR A 113 -10.41 -0.21 8.68
C TYR A 113 -9.30 0.75 8.26
N LEU A 114 -9.68 1.91 7.72
CA LEU A 114 -8.73 2.96 7.38
C LEU A 114 -9.39 4.34 7.33
N GLY A 115 -8.62 5.37 7.66
CA GLY A 115 -8.99 6.77 7.42
C GLY A 115 -8.40 7.28 6.10
N ASN A 116 -9.04 8.27 5.49
CA ASN A 116 -8.47 8.99 4.35
C ASN A 116 -8.32 10.49 4.65
N GLY A 117 -7.69 11.22 3.73
CA GLY A 117 -7.71 12.68 3.75
C GLY A 117 -6.53 13.38 4.40
N TYR A 118 -5.40 12.70 4.57
CA TYR A 118 -4.22 13.25 5.22
C TYR A 118 -3.52 14.28 4.33
N LYS A 119 -3.48 15.54 4.76
CA LYS A 119 -2.69 16.61 4.11
C LYS A 119 -1.33 16.85 4.75
N VAL A 120 -1.12 16.39 5.98
CA VAL A 120 0.12 16.61 6.72
C VAL A 120 0.95 15.34 6.71
N THR A 121 2.22 15.48 6.36
CA THR A 121 3.22 14.42 6.40
C THR A 121 4.47 14.97 7.07
N LEU A 122 4.89 14.36 8.18
CA LEU A 122 6.10 14.75 8.94
C LEU A 122 6.17 16.27 9.26
N GLY A 123 5.03 16.87 9.61
CA GLY A 123 4.94 18.30 9.97
C GLY A 123 4.80 19.26 8.79
N PHE A 124 4.79 18.77 7.54
CA PHE A 124 4.60 19.61 6.35
C PHE A 124 3.28 19.30 5.65
N VAL A 125 2.64 20.35 5.11
CA VAL A 125 1.45 20.19 4.27
C VAL A 125 1.88 19.79 2.87
N ASN A 126 1.50 18.59 2.43
CA ASN A 126 1.65 18.18 1.05
C ASN A 126 0.46 18.70 0.23
N ARG A 127 0.70 19.70 -0.62
CA ARG A 127 -0.35 20.32 -1.44
C ARG A 127 -0.93 19.40 -2.52
N ASN A 128 -0.24 18.31 -2.84
CA ASN A 128 -0.73 17.32 -3.80
C ASN A 128 -1.69 16.31 -3.17
N TYR A 129 -1.80 16.26 -1.83
CA TYR A 129 -2.71 15.36 -1.14
C TYR A 129 -4.09 16.01 -0.95
N THR A 130 -5.13 15.21 -1.16
CA THR A 130 -6.52 15.64 -1.00
C THR A 130 -6.97 15.45 0.45
N ALA A 131 -7.76 16.42 0.96
CA ALA A 131 -8.29 16.36 2.32
C ALA A 131 -9.58 15.56 2.35
N GLY A 132 -9.80 14.90 3.48
CA GLY A 132 -10.93 14.04 3.78
C GLY A 132 -11.01 13.85 5.29
N THR A 133 -12.16 13.36 5.75
CA THR A 133 -12.43 13.15 7.20
C THR A 133 -13.13 11.82 7.44
N SER A 134 -13.11 10.93 6.44
CA SER A 134 -13.89 9.70 6.46
C SER A 134 -13.08 8.53 7.00
N LEU A 135 -13.76 7.68 7.77
CA LEU A 135 -13.30 6.36 8.16
C LEU A 135 -14.08 5.31 7.35
N TYR A 136 -13.37 4.36 6.75
CA TYR A 136 -13.95 3.27 5.98
C TYR A 136 -13.78 1.96 6.73
N ALA A 137 -14.78 1.08 6.57
CA ALA A 137 -14.73 -0.31 6.99
C ALA A 137 -15.20 -1.20 5.84
N PHE A 138 -14.41 -2.22 5.49
CA PHE A 138 -14.79 -3.24 4.52
C PHE A 138 -14.75 -4.60 5.21
N CYS A 139 -15.90 -5.26 5.29
CA CYS A 139 -16.08 -6.50 6.04
C CYS A 139 -16.52 -7.63 5.11
N ILE A 140 -16.09 -8.84 5.41
CA ILE A 140 -16.73 -10.04 4.86
C ILE A 140 -18.04 -10.30 5.61
N SER A 141 -19.09 -10.69 4.87
CA SER A 141 -20.40 -11.07 5.41
C SER A 141 -20.43 -12.51 5.88
#